data_AF-A0AAV1YUZ3-F1
#
_entry.id   AF-A0AAV1YUZ3-F1
#
_cell.length_a   1.000
_cell.length_b   1.000
_cell.length_c   1.000
_cell.angle_alpha   90.00
_cell.angle_beta   90.00
_cell.angle_gamma   90.00
#
_symmetry.space_group_name_H-M   'P 1'
#
loop_
_entity.id
_entity.type
_entity.pdbx_description
1 polymer ?
#
loop_
_entity_poly.entity_id
_entity_poly.type
_entity_poly.pdbx_seq_one_letter_code
_entity_poly.pdbx_strand_id
1 'polypeptide(L)'
;MSPELRSLLYEVVLELLNSDENLIVRLAAANTLKVAVDDFEFSVEQFLPYLEKSIAALFHLLKEVKECDLKMSVLHVLSLIIELMGTEVRPFLEALLQYLPQLWNSCGDHNMLRCAIISCFVHLVQGLGTLSETLHPLLLPMIALSTDVTQPPHVYLLEDGLDLWWAVLDNTSKYTEELINLAANMMPLLEYKGENLHICLQITEAYVVLCPEIFLKRYGQTLVQTFLSAVTDMKSEAIDMVLKVVETAFIVFPEDGPVLFEPMLPFVLSLALEDNVLPISLSVYLSLLSRVILHNQTCFGNILQKRANESHKDAGTVLGELLDIWLDKMPVLNPVQRRKLMGLALTCLLTSNSDVVHERICGIFLSVVEVLNDILPLTKSENGVLFPDFLVMNPDDFSQQDEDIETEQDKRKREGVDLPGKVGELFGSGKIRELKIVWVKTGKNYEVKKLNFEKIFTFLFLS
;
A
#
# COMPACT_ATOMS: atom_id res chain seq x y z
N MET A 1 12.42 -28.07 19.54
CA MET A 1 13.55 -29.02 19.83
C MET A 1 14.44 -28.41 20.92
N SER A 2 14.95 -29.17 21.90
CA SER A 2 15.75 -28.55 22.98
C SER A 2 16.95 -27.76 22.39
N PRO A 3 17.13 -26.47 22.71
CA PRO A 3 18.12 -25.60 22.06
C PRO A 3 19.55 -26.16 22.05
N GLU A 4 19.91 -26.88 23.11
CA GLU A 4 21.25 -27.48 23.32
C GLU A 4 21.63 -28.55 22.28
N LEU A 5 20.66 -29.16 21.59
CA LEU A 5 20.90 -30.23 20.61
C LEU A 5 20.91 -29.73 19.16
N ARG A 6 20.56 -28.46 18.91
CA ARG A 6 20.42 -27.93 17.55
C ARG A 6 21.75 -27.83 16.81
N SER A 7 22.79 -27.37 17.50
CA SER A 7 24.16 -27.34 16.94
C SER A 7 24.62 -28.71 16.48
N LEU A 8 24.46 -29.73 17.34
CA LEU A 8 24.79 -31.11 17.01
C LEU A 8 23.97 -31.63 15.82
N LEU A 9 22.67 -31.31 15.76
CA LEU A 9 21.84 -31.66 14.62
C LEU A 9 22.38 -31.05 13.32
N TYR A 10 22.68 -29.75 13.32
CA TYR A 10 23.20 -29.07 12.13
C TYR A 10 24.55 -29.66 11.70
N GLU A 11 25.42 -30.01 12.64
CA GLU A 11 26.69 -30.69 12.35
C GLU A 11 26.47 -32.05 11.68
N VAL A 12 25.62 -32.90 12.26
CA VAL A 12 25.31 -34.23 11.69
C VAL A 12 24.65 -34.12 10.32
N VAL A 13 23.70 -33.20 10.15
CA VAL A 13 23.02 -32.98 8.87
C VAL A 13 24.00 -32.49 7.80
N LEU A 14 24.95 -31.61 8.15
CA LEU A 14 25.99 -31.15 7.23
C LEU A 14 26.96 -32.27 6.83
N GLU A 15 27.34 -33.15 7.76
CA GLU A 15 28.15 -34.33 7.44
C GLU A 15 27.42 -35.23 6.43
N LEU A 16 26.12 -35.46 6.64
CA LEU A 16 25.28 -36.28 5.74
C LEU A 16 24.97 -35.61 4.40
N LEU A 17 25.09 -34.28 4.29
CA LEU A 17 24.92 -33.51 3.06
C LEU A 17 26.18 -33.50 2.17
N ASN A 18 27.32 -33.91 2.71
CA ASN A 18 28.61 -33.90 2.02
C ASN A 18 28.58 -34.74 0.74
N SER A 19 29.37 -34.35 -0.27
CA SER A 19 29.42 -35.01 -1.58
C SER A 19 29.90 -36.45 -1.55
N ASP A 20 30.58 -36.86 -0.47
CA ASP A 20 31.07 -38.23 -0.28
C ASP A 20 29.93 -39.22 0.05
N GLU A 21 28.79 -38.72 0.53
CA GLU A 21 27.63 -39.54 0.88
C GLU A 21 26.76 -39.90 -0.33
N ASN A 22 25.97 -40.96 -0.18
CA ASN A 22 25.04 -41.38 -1.22
C ASN A 22 23.97 -40.31 -1.50
N LEU A 23 23.58 -40.13 -2.76
CA LEU A 23 22.57 -39.16 -3.18
C LEU A 23 21.26 -39.24 -2.38
N ILE A 24 20.78 -40.44 -2.05
CA ILE A 24 19.55 -40.63 -1.27
C ILE A 24 19.73 -40.13 0.17
N VAL A 25 20.89 -40.37 0.77
CA VAL A 25 21.24 -39.88 2.12
C VAL A 25 21.27 -38.36 2.13
N ARG A 26 21.90 -37.75 1.13
CA ARG A 26 21.99 -36.29 0.98
C ARG A 26 20.61 -35.65 0.79
N LEU A 27 19.74 -36.26 -0.01
CA LEU A 27 18.35 -35.81 -0.16
C LEU A 27 17.55 -35.92 1.14
N ALA A 28 17.73 -37.01 1.89
CA ALA A 28 17.11 -37.16 3.21
C ALA A 28 17.65 -36.13 4.22
N ALA A 29 18.95 -35.84 4.16
CA ALA A 29 19.60 -34.82 4.98
C ALA A 29 19.10 -33.40 4.64
N ALA A 30 18.93 -33.08 3.35
CA ALA A 30 18.35 -31.80 2.91
C ALA A 30 16.91 -31.63 3.44
N ASN A 31 16.08 -32.66 3.36
CA ASN A 31 14.73 -32.63 3.93
C ASN A 31 14.73 -32.55 5.46
N THR A 32 15.69 -33.19 6.12
CA THR A 32 15.86 -33.08 7.58
C THR A 32 16.26 -31.66 7.95
N LEU A 33 17.15 -31.03 7.17
CA LEU A 33 17.54 -29.64 7.36
C LEU A 33 16.32 -28.71 7.23
N LYS A 34 15.50 -28.91 6.20
CA LYS A 34 14.25 -28.17 6.03
C LYS A 34 13.40 -28.21 7.29
N VAL A 35 13.08 -29.41 7.79
CA VAL A 35 12.25 -29.58 8.99
C VAL A 35 12.91 -28.96 10.23
N ALA A 36 14.24 -28.96 10.31
CA ALA A 36 14.97 -28.39 11.44
C ALA A 36 15.00 -26.85 11.44
N VAL A 37 14.96 -26.20 10.27
CA VAL A 37 14.93 -24.73 10.15
C VAL A 37 13.50 -24.18 10.12
N ASP A 38 12.52 -24.98 9.70
CA ASP A 38 11.07 -24.67 9.74
C ASP A 38 10.45 -24.88 11.15
N ASP A 39 11.27 -25.02 12.18
CA ASP A 39 10.82 -25.16 13.57
C ASP A 39 10.47 -23.78 14.14
N PHE A 40 9.33 -23.67 14.83
CA PHE A 40 8.86 -22.40 15.40
C PHE A 40 9.83 -21.77 16.41
N GLU A 41 10.74 -22.56 16.99
CA GLU A 41 11.78 -22.07 17.90
C GLU A 41 13.12 -21.84 17.19
N PHE A 42 13.15 -21.80 15.84
CA PHE A 42 14.35 -21.57 15.05
C PHE A 42 15.08 -20.30 15.50
N SER A 43 16.42 -20.36 15.49
CA SER A 43 17.27 -19.27 15.92
C SER A 43 18.32 -18.99 14.86
N VAL A 44 18.21 -17.82 14.23
CA VAL A 44 19.16 -17.31 13.22
C VAL A 44 20.59 -17.34 13.78
N GLU A 45 20.78 -16.84 15.00
CA GLU A 45 22.09 -16.79 15.67
C GLU A 45 22.76 -18.17 15.81
N GLN A 46 21.98 -19.21 16.12
CA GLN A 46 22.49 -20.56 16.28
C GLN A 46 22.79 -21.23 14.93
N PHE A 47 22.11 -20.83 13.85
CA PHE A 47 22.31 -21.38 12.52
C PHE A 47 23.41 -20.66 11.73
N LEU A 48 23.70 -19.39 12.01
CA LEU A 48 24.72 -18.58 11.33
C LEU A 48 26.06 -19.30 11.10
N PRO A 49 26.67 -20.02 12.07
CA PRO A 49 27.93 -20.74 11.86
C PRO A 49 27.87 -21.85 10.80
N TYR A 50 26.67 -22.32 10.47
CA TYR A 50 26.40 -23.42 9.55
C TYR A 50 25.87 -22.95 8.19
N LEU A 51 25.58 -21.66 8.04
CA LEU A 51 24.90 -21.08 6.87
C LEU A 51 25.67 -21.32 5.57
N GLU A 52 26.93 -20.88 5.50
CA GLU A 52 27.77 -20.98 4.30
C GLU A 52 27.86 -22.42 3.81
N LYS A 53 28.14 -23.36 4.74
CA LYS A 53 28.28 -24.79 4.43
C LYS A 53 26.96 -25.39 3.96
N SER A 54 25.85 -24.99 4.57
CA SER A 54 24.51 -25.45 4.18
C SER A 54 24.15 -25.01 2.77
N ILE A 55 24.32 -23.72 2.45
CA ILE A 55 24.06 -23.18 1.11
C ILE A 55 24.95 -23.86 0.07
N ALA A 56 26.25 -24.00 0.35
CA ALA A 56 27.18 -24.64 -0.56
C ALA A 56 26.81 -26.11 -0.83
N ALA A 57 26.52 -26.89 0.22
CA ALA A 57 26.17 -28.30 0.08
C ALA A 57 24.85 -28.51 -0.67
N LEU A 58 23.84 -27.71 -0.37
CA LEU A 58 22.54 -27.73 -1.07
C LEU A 58 22.67 -27.29 -2.53
N PHE A 59 23.48 -26.27 -2.82
CA PHE A 59 23.76 -25.84 -4.19
C PHE A 59 24.46 -26.94 -5.00
N HIS A 60 25.44 -27.62 -4.41
CA HIS A 60 26.08 -28.77 -5.04
C HIS A 60 25.08 -29.90 -5.31
N LEU A 61 24.22 -30.21 -4.34
CA LEU A 61 23.16 -31.20 -4.49
C LEU A 61 22.19 -30.82 -5.62
N LEU A 62 21.78 -29.54 -5.70
CA LEU A 62 20.89 -29.01 -6.75
C LEU A 62 21.48 -29.21 -8.16
N LYS A 63 22.79 -29.02 -8.32
CA LYS A 63 23.45 -29.21 -9.62
C LYS A 63 23.58 -30.68 -10.03
N GLU A 64 23.64 -31.58 -9.06
CA GLU A 64 23.82 -33.02 -9.29
C GLU A 64 22.51 -33.72 -9.65
N VAL A 65 21.40 -33.32 -9.01
CA VAL A 65 20.10 -33.92 -9.28
C VAL A 65 19.61 -33.60 -10.69
N LYS A 66 19.08 -34.62 -11.38
CA LYS A 66 18.60 -34.51 -12.76
C LYS A 66 17.09 -34.34 -12.85
N GLU A 67 16.36 -35.04 -12.00
CA GLU A 67 14.90 -35.04 -11.98
C GLU A 67 14.35 -33.69 -11.51
N CYS A 68 13.32 -33.19 -12.19
CA CYS A 68 12.72 -31.89 -11.88
C CYS A 68 12.17 -31.86 -10.45
N ASP A 69 11.51 -32.93 -10.01
CA ASP A 69 10.92 -33.03 -8.66
C ASP A 69 11.99 -32.91 -7.56
N LEU A 70 13.15 -33.52 -7.78
CA LEU A 70 14.27 -33.42 -6.84
C LEU A 70 14.90 -32.02 -6.86
N LYS A 71 15.01 -31.39 -8.03
CA LYS A 71 15.45 -29.98 -8.13
C LYS A 71 14.52 -29.04 -7.39
N MET A 72 13.21 -29.20 -7.56
CA MET A 72 12.21 -28.41 -6.84
C MET A 72 12.35 -28.62 -5.33
N SER A 73 12.49 -29.86 -4.88
CA SER A 73 12.68 -30.18 -3.45
C SER A 73 13.91 -29.48 -2.88
N VAL A 74 15.07 -29.57 -3.54
CA VAL A 74 16.31 -28.93 -3.07
C VAL A 74 16.21 -27.40 -3.14
N LEU A 75 15.62 -26.84 -4.21
CA LEU A 75 15.39 -25.40 -4.34
C LEU A 75 14.51 -24.88 -3.22
N HIS A 76 13.46 -25.60 -2.85
CA HIS A 76 12.59 -25.18 -1.75
C HIS A 76 13.33 -25.12 -0.41
N VAL A 77 14.25 -26.06 -0.12
CA VAL A 77 15.10 -25.98 1.08
C VAL A 77 16.03 -24.76 1.01
N LEU A 78 16.63 -24.48 -0.16
CA LEU A 78 17.45 -23.28 -0.35
C LEU A 78 16.65 -22.00 -0.14
N SER A 79 15.47 -21.89 -0.75
CA SER A 79 14.56 -20.76 -0.63
C SER A 79 14.20 -20.48 0.83
N LEU A 80 13.83 -21.51 1.60
CA LEU A 80 13.50 -21.37 3.01
C LEU A 80 14.69 -20.85 3.84
N ILE A 81 15.90 -21.36 3.58
CA ILE A 81 17.09 -20.86 4.27
C ILE A 81 17.38 -19.40 3.89
N ILE A 82 17.17 -19.02 2.63
CA ILE A 82 17.36 -17.64 2.17
C ILE A 82 16.37 -16.69 2.84
N GLU A 83 15.10 -17.10 2.91
CA GLU A 83 14.04 -16.37 3.60
C GLU A 83 14.37 -16.14 5.08
N LEU A 84 14.66 -17.22 5.82
CA LEU A 84 14.90 -17.16 7.27
C LEU A 84 16.14 -16.36 7.66
N MET A 85 17.16 -16.34 6.79
CA MET A 85 18.44 -15.69 7.08
C MET A 85 18.55 -14.27 6.53
N GLY A 86 17.60 -13.84 5.67
CA GLY A 86 17.49 -12.46 5.19
C GLY A 86 18.80 -11.90 4.63
N THR A 87 19.31 -10.83 5.22
CA THR A 87 20.51 -10.16 4.70
C THR A 87 21.82 -10.93 4.91
N GLU A 88 21.83 -11.92 5.80
CA GLU A 88 23.03 -12.70 6.14
C GLU A 88 23.46 -13.65 5.01
N VAL A 89 22.56 -13.98 4.07
CA VAL A 89 22.90 -14.87 2.95
C VAL A 89 23.70 -14.21 1.84
N ARG A 90 23.70 -12.87 1.77
CA ARG A 90 24.27 -12.09 0.65
C ARG A 90 25.67 -12.55 0.18
N PRO A 91 26.64 -12.88 1.07
CA PRO A 91 27.96 -13.32 0.63
C PRO A 91 27.98 -14.65 -0.13
N PHE A 92 26.92 -15.46 -0.01
CA PHE A 92 26.89 -16.85 -0.45
C PHE A 92 26.00 -17.09 -1.69
N LEU A 93 25.34 -16.04 -2.21
CA LEU A 93 24.33 -16.18 -3.27
C LEU A 93 24.87 -16.14 -4.70
N GLU A 94 26.12 -15.69 -4.92
CA GLU A 94 26.64 -15.42 -6.27
C GLU A 94 26.53 -16.65 -7.19
N ALA A 95 26.94 -17.82 -6.70
CA ALA A 95 26.90 -19.06 -7.49
C ALA A 95 25.46 -19.48 -7.84
N LEU A 96 24.51 -19.26 -6.92
CA LEU A 96 23.09 -19.54 -7.13
C LEU A 96 22.49 -18.58 -8.16
N LEU A 97 22.77 -17.28 -8.05
CA LEU A 97 22.32 -16.24 -8.98
C LEU A 97 22.82 -16.46 -10.41
N GLN A 98 24.02 -17.03 -10.59
CA GLN A 98 24.53 -17.39 -11.92
C GLN A 98 23.88 -18.67 -12.48
N TYR A 99 23.39 -19.57 -11.62
CA TYR A 99 22.82 -20.85 -12.01
C TYR A 99 21.32 -20.80 -12.33
N LEU A 100 20.52 -20.09 -11.52
CA LEU A 100 19.07 -20.01 -11.70
C LEU A 100 18.61 -19.55 -13.10
N PRO A 101 19.26 -18.56 -13.76
CA PRO A 101 18.93 -18.20 -15.14
C PRO A 101 19.11 -19.35 -16.13
N GLN A 102 20.17 -20.15 -15.94
CA GLN A 102 20.45 -21.31 -16.77
C GLN A 102 19.40 -22.39 -16.53
N LEU A 103 19.05 -22.59 -15.26
CA LEU A 103 18.01 -23.54 -14.88
C LEU A 103 16.67 -23.15 -15.50
N TRP A 104 16.26 -21.88 -15.39
CA TRP A 104 15.05 -21.33 -16.01
C TRP A 104 14.97 -21.62 -17.51
N ASN A 105 16.05 -21.31 -18.24
CA ASN A 105 16.13 -21.55 -19.68
C ASN A 105 16.10 -23.04 -20.05
N SER A 106 16.55 -23.91 -19.15
CA SER A 106 16.57 -25.37 -19.36
C SER A 106 15.26 -26.08 -18.98
N CYS A 107 14.27 -25.37 -18.41
CA CYS A 107 13.03 -25.98 -17.90
C CYS A 107 12.09 -26.51 -19.00
N GLY A 108 12.25 -26.11 -20.26
CA GLY A 108 11.35 -26.55 -21.34
C GLY A 108 9.88 -26.24 -21.01
N ASP A 109 9.04 -27.28 -20.94
CA ASP A 109 7.61 -27.18 -20.60
C ASP A 109 7.30 -27.48 -19.11
N HIS A 110 8.33 -27.63 -18.27
CA HIS A 110 8.17 -27.93 -16.83
C HIS A 110 7.81 -26.68 -16.03
N ASN A 111 6.53 -26.27 -16.10
CA ASN A 111 6.05 -25.07 -15.41
C ASN A 111 6.16 -25.14 -13.88
N MET A 112 6.04 -26.31 -13.25
CA MET A 112 6.23 -26.43 -11.80
C MET A 112 7.67 -26.10 -11.36
N LEU A 113 8.67 -26.48 -12.16
CA LEU A 113 10.05 -26.10 -11.87
C LEU A 113 10.28 -24.60 -12.09
N ARG A 114 9.57 -23.99 -13.06
CA ARG A 114 9.55 -22.53 -13.23
C ARG A 114 8.97 -21.83 -12.00
N CYS A 115 7.85 -22.31 -11.44
CA CYS A 115 7.30 -21.81 -10.18
C CYS A 115 8.38 -21.81 -9.09
N ALA A 116 8.99 -22.97 -8.82
CA ALA A 116 10.03 -23.10 -7.79
C ALA A 116 11.24 -22.15 -7.98
N ILE A 117 11.59 -21.85 -9.24
CA ILE A 117 12.65 -20.87 -9.56
C ILE A 117 12.18 -19.45 -9.25
N ILE A 118 10.94 -19.10 -9.62
CA ILE A 118 10.36 -17.78 -9.34
C ILE A 118 10.26 -17.57 -7.84
N SER A 119 9.72 -18.53 -7.07
CA SER A 119 9.64 -18.42 -5.61
C SER A 119 11.04 -18.29 -4.99
N CYS A 120 12.06 -18.97 -5.54
CA CYS A 120 13.45 -18.75 -5.11
C CYS A 120 13.92 -17.32 -5.38
N PHE A 121 13.58 -16.74 -6.54
CA PHE A 121 13.89 -15.34 -6.83
C PHE A 121 13.16 -14.34 -5.93
N VAL A 122 11.94 -14.63 -5.47
CA VAL A 122 11.22 -13.80 -4.48
C VAL A 122 12.09 -13.60 -3.24
N HIS A 123 12.53 -14.70 -2.62
CA HIS A 123 13.35 -14.64 -1.41
C HIS A 123 14.75 -14.04 -1.67
N LEU A 124 15.33 -14.29 -2.85
CA LEU A 124 16.60 -13.66 -3.24
C LEU A 124 16.47 -12.13 -3.35
N VAL A 125 15.38 -11.63 -3.94
CA VAL A 125 15.12 -10.20 -4.05
C VAL A 125 14.97 -9.58 -2.67
N GLN A 126 14.17 -10.20 -1.79
CA GLN A 126 13.99 -9.76 -0.41
C GLN A 126 15.30 -9.76 0.39
N GLY A 127 16.09 -10.84 0.33
CA GLY A 127 17.37 -10.92 1.03
C GLY A 127 18.42 -9.93 0.53
N LEU A 128 18.41 -9.61 -0.77
CA LEU A 128 19.30 -8.62 -1.39
C LEU A 128 18.88 -7.17 -1.12
N GLY A 129 17.60 -6.90 -0.88
CA GLY A 129 17.07 -5.54 -0.79
C GLY A 129 17.31 -4.77 -2.10
N THR A 130 17.73 -3.51 -2.00
CA THR A 130 18.01 -2.64 -3.16
C THR A 130 19.14 -3.14 -4.07
N LEU A 131 20.00 -4.06 -3.62
CA LEU A 131 21.00 -4.70 -4.50
C LEU A 131 20.36 -5.57 -5.59
N SER A 132 19.11 -5.98 -5.39
CA SER A 132 18.31 -6.74 -6.35
C SER A 132 18.02 -5.98 -7.65
N GLU A 133 18.14 -4.65 -7.67
CA GLU A 133 17.96 -3.83 -8.88
C GLU A 133 18.89 -4.28 -10.02
N THR A 134 20.07 -4.82 -9.70
CA THR A 134 21.02 -5.39 -10.67
C THR A 134 20.48 -6.63 -11.41
N LEU A 135 19.47 -7.29 -10.85
CA LEU A 135 18.82 -8.47 -11.41
C LEU A 135 17.62 -8.12 -12.31
N HIS A 136 17.16 -6.87 -12.35
CA HIS A 136 16.00 -6.47 -13.15
C HIS A 136 16.05 -6.93 -14.63
N PRO A 137 17.19 -6.84 -15.35
CA PRO A 137 17.27 -7.31 -16.74
C PRO A 137 16.91 -8.80 -16.91
N LEU A 138 17.06 -9.59 -15.86
CA LEU A 138 16.68 -11.01 -15.80
C LEU A 138 15.23 -11.19 -15.31
N LEU A 139 14.84 -10.49 -14.24
CA LEU A 139 13.57 -10.71 -13.55
C LEU A 139 12.37 -10.16 -14.31
N LEU A 140 12.48 -8.97 -14.91
CA LEU A 140 11.34 -8.33 -15.58
C LEU A 140 10.81 -9.16 -16.76
N PRO A 141 11.65 -9.77 -17.62
CA PRO A 141 11.17 -10.72 -18.64
C PRO A 141 10.47 -11.96 -18.06
N MET A 142 10.92 -12.46 -16.90
CA MET A 142 10.25 -13.59 -16.23
C MET A 142 8.85 -13.19 -15.76
N ILE A 143 8.74 -12.05 -15.08
CA ILE A 143 7.46 -11.51 -14.63
C ILE A 143 6.54 -11.27 -15.82
N ALA A 144 7.06 -10.66 -16.91
CA ALA A 144 6.28 -10.40 -18.11
C ALA A 144 5.67 -11.69 -18.70
N LEU A 145 6.45 -12.78 -18.76
CA LEU A 145 5.95 -14.08 -19.23
C LEU A 145 4.91 -14.68 -18.28
N SER A 146 5.15 -14.61 -16.97
CA SER A 146 4.26 -15.18 -15.96
C SER A 146 2.92 -14.46 -15.87
N THR A 147 2.90 -13.16 -16.19
CA THR A 147 1.74 -12.27 -16.05
C THR A 147 1.01 -12.00 -17.37
N ASP A 148 1.48 -12.55 -18.49
CA ASP A 148 0.81 -12.44 -19.77
C ASP A 148 -0.36 -13.44 -19.88
N VAL A 149 -1.57 -12.95 -19.59
CA VAL A 149 -2.83 -13.72 -19.66
C VAL A 149 -3.13 -14.30 -21.05
N THR A 150 -2.43 -13.85 -22.10
CA THR A 150 -2.60 -14.37 -23.45
C THR A 150 -1.76 -15.62 -23.73
N GLN A 151 -0.79 -15.94 -22.86
CA GLN A 151 0.15 -17.04 -23.05
C GLN A 151 -0.21 -18.25 -22.18
N PRO A 152 -0.17 -19.50 -22.69
CA PRO A 152 -0.52 -20.68 -21.91
C PRO A 152 0.17 -20.84 -20.53
N PRO A 153 1.44 -20.45 -20.33
CA PRO A 153 2.12 -20.59 -19.04
C PRO A 153 1.47 -19.82 -17.87
N HIS A 154 0.70 -18.75 -18.12
CA HIS A 154 0.12 -17.93 -17.05
C HIS A 154 -0.74 -18.75 -16.08
N VAL A 155 -1.42 -19.80 -16.57
CA VAL A 155 -2.29 -20.66 -15.75
C VAL A 155 -1.53 -21.29 -14.57
N TYR A 156 -0.23 -21.51 -14.72
CA TYR A 156 0.64 -22.08 -13.69
C TYR A 156 1.48 -21.01 -12.98
N LEU A 157 1.94 -20.01 -13.72
CA LEU A 157 2.97 -19.08 -13.25
C LEU A 157 2.43 -17.79 -12.64
N LEU A 158 1.13 -17.49 -12.80
CA LEU A 158 0.60 -16.16 -12.48
C LEU A 158 0.78 -15.80 -11.00
N GLU A 159 0.49 -16.72 -10.08
CA GLU A 159 0.59 -16.48 -8.64
C GLU A 159 2.04 -16.18 -8.23
N ASP A 160 2.98 -17.10 -8.49
CA ASP A 160 4.40 -16.88 -8.23
C ASP A 160 4.95 -15.63 -8.97
N GLY A 161 4.47 -15.37 -10.18
CA GLY A 161 4.86 -14.23 -11.00
C GLY A 161 4.43 -12.89 -10.39
N LEU A 162 3.27 -12.84 -9.76
CA LEU A 162 2.78 -11.66 -9.03
C LEU A 162 3.57 -11.46 -7.74
N ASP A 163 3.91 -12.54 -7.02
CA ASP A 163 4.77 -12.47 -5.83
C ASP A 163 6.15 -11.92 -6.17
N LEU A 164 6.76 -12.39 -7.27
CA LEU A 164 8.04 -11.86 -7.76
C LEU A 164 7.92 -10.40 -8.18
N TRP A 165 6.82 -10.01 -8.82
CA TRP A 165 6.59 -8.63 -9.20
C TRP A 165 6.49 -7.72 -7.98
N TRP A 166 5.71 -8.12 -6.98
CA TRP A 166 5.62 -7.41 -5.72
C TRP A 166 6.99 -7.28 -5.06
N ALA A 167 7.72 -8.39 -4.89
CA ALA A 167 9.05 -8.39 -4.27
C ALA A 167 10.02 -7.43 -4.98
N VAL A 168 10.03 -7.43 -6.32
CA VAL A 168 10.83 -6.50 -7.13
C VAL A 168 10.44 -5.05 -6.83
N LEU A 169 9.14 -4.72 -6.88
CA LEU A 169 8.70 -3.35 -6.62
C LEU A 169 8.99 -2.90 -5.20
N ASP A 170 8.76 -3.77 -4.21
CA ASP A 170 8.93 -3.50 -2.78
C ASP A 170 10.39 -3.24 -2.38
N ASN A 171 11.34 -3.78 -3.16
CA ASN A 171 12.78 -3.63 -2.97
C ASN A 171 13.45 -2.67 -3.98
N THR A 172 12.67 -1.99 -4.82
CA THR A 172 13.17 -1.01 -5.81
C THR A 172 13.09 0.41 -5.24
N SER A 173 14.22 1.12 -5.29
CA SER A 173 14.32 2.52 -4.84
C SER A 173 13.95 3.53 -5.94
N LYS A 174 14.22 3.21 -7.21
CA LYS A 174 13.99 4.10 -8.36
C LYS A 174 13.39 3.36 -9.54
N TYR A 175 12.44 4.00 -10.21
CA TYR A 175 11.86 3.43 -11.43
C TYR A 175 12.90 3.38 -12.57
N THR A 176 12.72 2.41 -13.46
CA THR A 176 13.39 2.35 -14.78
C THR A 176 12.33 2.28 -15.88
N GLU A 177 12.71 2.55 -17.14
CA GLU A 177 11.76 2.46 -18.27
C GLU A 177 11.27 1.02 -18.48
N GLU A 178 12.11 0.01 -18.27
CA GLU A 178 11.72 -1.40 -18.37
C GLU A 178 10.68 -1.79 -17.31
N LEU A 179 10.86 -1.31 -16.08
CA LEU A 179 9.95 -1.57 -14.98
C LEU A 179 8.58 -0.92 -15.23
N ILE A 180 8.54 0.35 -15.64
CA ILE A 180 7.26 1.01 -15.93
C ILE A 180 6.54 0.40 -17.14
N ASN A 181 7.28 -0.10 -18.15
CA ASN A 181 6.67 -0.77 -19.30
C ASN A 181 5.96 -2.08 -18.92
N LEU A 182 6.48 -2.79 -17.91
CA LEU A 182 5.86 -4.01 -17.37
C LEU A 182 4.46 -3.75 -16.82
N ALA A 183 4.17 -2.55 -16.33
CA ALA A 183 2.85 -2.16 -15.81
C ALA A 183 1.71 -2.29 -16.83
N ALA A 184 2.02 -2.36 -18.13
CA ALA A 184 1.02 -2.65 -19.16
C ALA A 184 0.29 -3.99 -18.92
N ASN A 185 0.98 -5.00 -18.36
CA ASN A 185 0.39 -6.30 -18.06
C ASN A 185 -0.65 -6.25 -16.93
N MET A 186 -0.67 -5.17 -16.14
CA MET A 186 -1.59 -5.05 -15.01
C MET A 186 -3.03 -4.79 -15.46
N MET A 187 -3.26 -4.08 -16.57
CA MET A 187 -4.63 -3.71 -16.98
C MET A 187 -5.49 -4.95 -17.29
N PRO A 188 -5.04 -5.93 -18.10
CA PRO A 188 -5.79 -7.16 -18.33
C PRO A 188 -5.99 -7.98 -17.05
N LEU A 189 -5.04 -7.95 -16.11
CA LEU A 189 -5.12 -8.67 -14.84
C LEU A 189 -6.16 -8.07 -13.88
N LEU A 190 -6.32 -6.74 -13.88
CA LEU A 190 -7.35 -6.06 -13.11
C LEU A 190 -8.76 -6.27 -13.69
N GLU A 191 -8.87 -6.43 -15.01
CA GLU A 191 -10.12 -6.81 -15.68
C GLU A 191 -10.48 -8.29 -15.44
N TYR A 192 -9.44 -9.13 -15.29
CA TYR A 192 -9.59 -10.52 -14.93
C TYR A 192 -10.05 -10.63 -13.47
N LYS A 193 -11.35 -10.86 -13.25
CA LYS A 193 -12.00 -11.00 -11.94
C LYS A 193 -11.58 -12.30 -11.19
N GLY A 194 -10.28 -12.52 -11.08
CA GLY A 194 -9.68 -13.66 -10.40
C GLY A 194 -9.44 -13.40 -8.91
N GLU A 195 -8.93 -14.43 -8.25
CA GLU A 195 -8.59 -14.41 -6.81
C GLU A 195 -7.40 -13.47 -6.50
N ASN A 196 -6.65 -13.08 -7.53
CA ASN A 196 -5.44 -12.26 -7.44
C ASN A 196 -5.70 -10.74 -7.40
N LEU A 197 -6.95 -10.29 -7.30
CA LEU A 197 -7.28 -8.85 -7.32
C LEU A 197 -6.51 -8.07 -6.25
N HIS A 198 -6.34 -8.64 -5.05
CA HIS A 198 -5.67 -7.98 -3.94
C HIS A 198 -4.21 -7.62 -4.29
N ILE A 199 -3.42 -8.60 -4.73
CA ILE A 199 -2.02 -8.39 -5.09
C ILE A 199 -1.89 -7.51 -6.35
N CYS A 200 -2.81 -7.63 -7.32
CA CYS A 200 -2.84 -6.74 -8.48
C CYS A 200 -3.04 -5.27 -8.09
N LEU A 201 -3.96 -4.99 -7.16
CA LEU A 201 -4.18 -3.64 -6.63
C LEU A 201 -2.98 -3.14 -5.82
N GLN A 202 -2.35 -4.01 -5.04
CA GLN A 202 -1.14 -3.71 -4.29
C GLN A 202 0.05 -3.35 -5.20
N ILE A 203 0.27 -4.11 -6.28
CA ILE A 203 1.28 -3.80 -7.31
C ILE A 203 0.94 -2.48 -8.02
N THR A 204 -0.33 -2.25 -8.34
CA THR A 204 -0.80 -1.00 -8.95
C THR A 204 -0.50 0.19 -8.03
N GLU A 205 -0.81 0.07 -6.74
CA GLU A 205 -0.49 1.08 -5.74
C GLU A 205 1.02 1.32 -5.66
N ALA A 206 1.84 0.26 -5.70
CA ALA A 206 3.28 0.40 -5.70
C ALA A 206 3.82 1.23 -6.87
N TYR A 207 3.27 1.09 -8.07
CA TYR A 207 3.63 1.97 -9.18
C TYR A 207 3.18 3.42 -8.99
N VAL A 208 1.97 3.63 -8.47
CA VAL A 208 1.43 4.97 -8.18
C VAL A 208 2.35 5.70 -7.20
N VAL A 209 2.88 5.01 -6.19
CA VAL A 209 3.80 5.60 -5.23
C VAL A 209 5.22 5.74 -5.81
N LEU A 210 5.73 4.74 -6.55
CA LEU A 210 7.09 4.74 -7.10
C LEU A 210 7.34 5.85 -8.14
N CYS A 211 6.38 6.09 -9.03
CA CYS A 211 6.55 7.02 -10.15
C CYS A 211 5.21 7.66 -10.57
N PRO A 212 4.53 8.40 -9.67
CA PRO A 212 3.14 8.86 -9.84
C PRO A 212 2.91 9.59 -11.16
N GLU A 213 3.74 10.58 -11.47
CA GLU A 213 3.57 11.42 -12.65
C GLU A 213 3.66 10.58 -13.94
N ILE A 214 4.61 9.66 -14.02
CA ILE A 214 4.88 8.86 -15.22
C ILE A 214 3.81 7.79 -15.38
N PHE A 215 3.51 7.07 -14.30
CA PHE A 215 2.50 6.03 -14.30
C PHE A 215 1.11 6.57 -14.62
N LEU A 216 0.68 7.64 -13.96
CA LEU A 216 -0.65 8.23 -14.18
C LEU A 216 -0.78 8.86 -15.57
N LYS A 217 0.28 9.47 -16.11
CA LYS A 217 0.27 9.97 -17.50
C LYS A 217 0.18 8.84 -18.54
N ARG A 218 0.87 7.71 -18.31
CA ARG A 218 0.95 6.61 -19.29
C ARG A 218 -0.25 5.67 -19.21
N TYR A 219 -0.71 5.34 -18.00
CA TYR A 219 -1.71 4.31 -17.76
C TYR A 219 -2.97 4.80 -17.04
N GLY A 220 -2.98 6.03 -16.52
CA GLY A 220 -4.06 6.53 -15.67
C GLY A 220 -5.45 6.50 -16.31
N GLN A 221 -5.56 6.86 -17.59
CA GLN A 221 -6.84 6.81 -18.32
C GLN A 221 -7.38 5.38 -18.44
N THR A 222 -6.52 4.43 -18.80
CA THR A 222 -6.89 3.01 -18.87
C THR A 222 -7.26 2.47 -17.49
N LEU A 223 -6.49 2.83 -16.45
CA LEU A 223 -6.75 2.42 -15.08
C LEU A 223 -8.13 2.89 -14.59
N VAL A 224 -8.51 4.14 -14.86
CA VAL A 224 -9.84 4.68 -14.54
C VAL A 224 -10.94 3.88 -15.25
N GLN A 225 -10.76 3.56 -16.53
CA GLN A 225 -11.74 2.77 -17.29
C GLN A 225 -11.88 1.36 -16.73
N THR A 226 -10.76 0.69 -16.44
CA THR A 226 -10.73 -0.65 -15.84
C THR A 226 -11.43 -0.63 -14.48
N PHE A 227 -11.10 0.32 -13.59
CA PHE A 227 -11.76 0.44 -12.29
C PHE A 227 -13.26 0.72 -12.40
N LEU A 228 -13.69 1.61 -13.29
CA LEU A 228 -15.12 1.87 -13.51
C LEU A 228 -15.88 0.63 -13.97
N SER A 229 -15.28 -0.17 -14.85
CA SER A 229 -15.87 -1.42 -15.32
C SER A 229 -15.91 -2.50 -14.23
N ALA A 230 -14.93 -2.48 -13.33
CA ALA A 230 -14.75 -3.46 -12.27
C ALA A 230 -15.74 -3.24 -11.12
N VAL A 231 -15.91 -1.99 -10.67
CA VAL A 231 -16.70 -1.67 -9.45
C VAL A 231 -18.18 -1.99 -9.56
N THR A 232 -18.76 -2.10 -10.76
CA THR A 232 -20.21 -2.37 -10.93
C THR A 232 -20.63 -3.76 -10.46
N ASP A 233 -19.71 -4.72 -10.46
CA ASP A 233 -19.98 -6.13 -10.17
C ASP A 233 -19.24 -6.64 -8.92
N MET A 234 -18.65 -5.73 -8.13
CA MET A 234 -17.82 -6.06 -6.98
C MET A 234 -18.60 -6.00 -5.66
N LYS A 235 -18.15 -6.78 -4.67
CA LYS A 235 -18.59 -6.63 -3.28
C LYS A 235 -17.95 -5.37 -2.67
N SER A 236 -18.58 -4.83 -1.61
CA SER A 236 -18.10 -3.63 -0.91
C SER A 236 -16.62 -3.68 -0.53
N GLU A 237 -16.11 -4.83 -0.10
CA GLU A 237 -14.70 -4.99 0.29
C GLU A 237 -13.73 -4.80 -0.89
N ALA A 238 -14.07 -5.31 -2.08
CA ALA A 238 -13.27 -5.11 -3.29
C ALA A 238 -13.34 -3.66 -3.78
N ILE A 239 -14.50 -3.01 -3.65
CA ILE A 239 -14.66 -1.58 -3.92
C ILE A 239 -13.75 -0.76 -3.01
N ASP A 240 -13.71 -1.06 -1.72
CA ASP A 240 -12.82 -0.39 -0.76
C ASP A 240 -11.35 -0.55 -1.13
N MET A 241 -10.92 -1.73 -1.60
CA MET A 241 -9.55 -1.93 -2.07
C MET A 241 -9.23 -1.06 -3.30
N VAL A 242 -10.12 -0.99 -4.28
CA VAL A 242 -9.95 -0.13 -5.46
C VAL A 242 -9.87 1.34 -5.05
N LEU A 243 -10.78 1.79 -4.19
CA LEU A 243 -10.84 3.17 -3.74
C LEU A 243 -9.65 3.58 -2.87
N LYS A 244 -8.99 2.65 -2.17
CA LYS A 244 -7.71 2.91 -1.51
C LYS A 244 -6.59 3.24 -2.51
N VAL A 245 -6.53 2.55 -3.66
CA VAL A 245 -5.55 2.90 -4.72
C VAL A 245 -5.83 4.30 -5.28
N VAL A 246 -7.10 4.65 -5.49
CA VAL A 246 -7.50 6.00 -5.90
C VAL A 246 -7.12 7.04 -4.83
N GLU A 247 -7.32 6.72 -3.55
CA GLU A 247 -6.94 7.57 -2.44
C GLU A 247 -5.42 7.82 -2.43
N THR A 248 -4.63 6.77 -2.61
CA THR A 248 -3.17 6.88 -2.74
C THR A 248 -2.78 7.79 -3.91
N ALA A 249 -3.44 7.68 -5.07
CA ALA A 249 -3.21 8.59 -6.19
C ALA A 249 -3.51 10.06 -5.84
N PHE A 250 -4.53 10.34 -5.02
CA PHE A 250 -4.85 11.71 -4.58
C PHE A 250 -3.84 12.24 -3.56
N ILE A 251 -3.23 11.36 -2.76
CA ILE A 251 -2.19 11.73 -1.81
C ILE A 251 -0.92 12.13 -2.56
N VAL A 252 -0.44 11.27 -3.47
CA VAL A 252 0.85 11.50 -4.16
C VAL A 252 0.74 12.46 -5.35
N PHE A 253 -0.47 12.68 -5.87
CA PHE A 253 -0.73 13.55 -7.03
C PHE A 253 -1.99 14.41 -6.84
N PRO A 254 -2.00 15.34 -5.86
CA PRO A 254 -3.21 16.00 -5.37
C PRO A 254 -3.89 16.99 -6.35
N GLU A 255 -3.14 17.58 -7.28
CA GLU A 255 -3.71 18.53 -8.25
C GLU A 255 -4.40 17.82 -9.41
N ASP A 256 -3.71 16.86 -10.03
CA ASP A 256 -4.14 16.19 -11.25
C ASP A 256 -4.87 14.86 -10.97
N GLY A 257 -4.62 14.19 -9.84
CA GLY A 257 -5.25 12.94 -9.45
C GLY A 257 -6.78 13.04 -9.39
N PRO A 258 -7.35 13.99 -8.62
CA PRO A 258 -8.80 14.22 -8.57
C PRO A 258 -9.43 14.52 -9.94
N VAL A 259 -8.69 15.18 -10.83
CA VAL A 259 -9.14 15.47 -12.20
C VAL A 259 -9.15 14.19 -13.05
N LEU A 260 -8.10 13.38 -12.96
CA LEU A 260 -7.99 12.11 -13.68
C LEU A 260 -9.11 11.13 -13.29
N PHE A 261 -9.38 11.00 -11.99
CA PHE A 261 -10.40 10.09 -11.46
C PHE A 261 -11.78 10.74 -11.30
N GLU A 262 -12.01 11.95 -11.81
CA GLU A 262 -13.32 12.63 -11.80
C GLU A 262 -14.48 11.72 -12.25
N PRO A 263 -14.33 10.86 -13.28
CA PRO A 263 -15.39 9.93 -13.70
C PRO A 263 -15.87 8.96 -12.61
N MET A 264 -15.03 8.60 -11.63
CA MET A 264 -15.36 7.69 -10.53
C MET A 264 -16.03 8.39 -9.34
N LEU A 265 -15.81 9.70 -9.17
CA LEU A 265 -16.25 10.41 -7.97
C LEU A 265 -17.78 10.48 -7.76
N PRO A 266 -18.64 10.52 -8.80
CA PRO A 266 -20.10 10.39 -8.63
C PRO A 266 -20.53 9.05 -8.01
N PHE A 267 -19.80 7.97 -8.33
CA PHE A 267 -20.03 6.66 -7.71
C PHE A 267 -19.62 6.69 -6.23
N VAL A 268 -18.45 7.28 -5.91
CA VAL A 268 -18.00 7.47 -4.52
C VAL A 268 -19.00 8.29 -3.69
N LEU A 269 -19.54 9.38 -4.27
CA LEU A 269 -20.58 10.17 -3.62
C LEU A 269 -21.86 9.34 -3.38
N SER A 270 -22.23 8.50 -4.34
CA SER A 270 -23.41 7.63 -4.19
C SER A 270 -23.21 6.64 -3.03
N LEU A 271 -22.04 6.01 -2.94
CA LEU A 271 -21.69 5.12 -1.83
C LEU A 271 -21.70 5.85 -0.47
N ALA A 272 -21.21 7.09 -0.41
CA ALA A 272 -21.24 7.89 0.82
C ALA A 272 -22.66 8.28 1.28
N LEU A 273 -23.63 8.27 0.37
CA LEU A 273 -25.04 8.58 0.62
C LEU A 273 -25.89 7.33 0.89
N GLU A 274 -25.32 6.13 0.79
CA GLU A 274 -26.04 4.90 1.08
C GLU A 274 -26.31 4.75 2.59
N ASP A 275 -27.49 4.22 2.91
CA ASP A 275 -27.83 3.86 4.28
C ASP A 275 -27.10 2.57 4.70
N ASN A 276 -26.68 2.50 5.97
CA ASN A 276 -26.02 1.33 6.59
C ASN A 276 -24.62 0.96 6.06
N VAL A 277 -23.86 1.94 5.56
CA VAL A 277 -22.44 1.75 5.23
C VAL A 277 -21.62 1.52 6.51
N LEU A 278 -20.67 0.59 6.46
CA LEU A 278 -19.74 0.35 7.56
C LEU A 278 -18.86 1.59 7.82
N PRO A 279 -18.58 1.98 9.08
CA PRO A 279 -17.79 3.18 9.38
C PRO A 279 -16.40 3.20 8.71
N ILE A 280 -15.78 2.04 8.54
CA ILE A 280 -14.46 1.91 7.90
C ILE A 280 -14.55 2.30 6.41
N SER A 281 -15.52 1.76 5.67
CA SER A 281 -15.74 2.08 4.25
C SER A 281 -16.16 3.55 4.08
N LEU A 282 -17.08 4.03 4.93
CA LEU A 282 -17.50 5.44 4.92
C LEU A 282 -16.31 6.39 5.14
N SER A 283 -15.36 5.99 5.99
CA SER A 283 -14.13 6.79 6.19
C SER A 283 -13.32 6.94 4.92
N VAL A 284 -13.24 5.91 4.06
CA VAL A 284 -12.54 5.96 2.76
C VAL A 284 -13.26 6.94 1.83
N TYR A 285 -14.59 6.81 1.72
CA TYR A 285 -15.38 7.62 0.79
C TYR A 285 -15.34 9.10 1.15
N LEU A 286 -15.54 9.43 2.43
CA LEU A 286 -15.46 10.80 2.92
C LEU A 286 -14.03 11.36 2.83
N SER A 287 -13.01 10.53 2.99
CA SER A 287 -11.59 10.91 2.84
C SER A 287 -11.26 11.30 1.39
N LEU A 288 -11.77 10.55 0.40
CA LEU A 288 -11.67 10.89 -1.02
C LEU A 288 -12.39 12.22 -1.33
N LEU A 289 -13.65 12.35 -0.92
CA LEU A 289 -14.43 13.57 -1.14
C LEU A 289 -13.80 14.79 -0.46
N SER A 290 -13.24 14.62 0.74
CA SER A 290 -12.52 15.67 1.46
C SER A 290 -11.33 16.21 0.67
N ARG A 291 -10.53 15.33 0.05
CA ARG A 291 -9.40 15.76 -0.81
C ARG A 291 -9.89 16.51 -2.05
N VAL A 292 -10.98 16.06 -2.67
CA VAL A 292 -11.59 16.76 -3.80
C VAL A 292 -12.06 18.16 -3.39
N ILE A 293 -12.70 18.31 -2.24
CA ILE A 293 -13.13 19.61 -1.69
C ILE A 293 -11.93 20.55 -1.48
N LEU A 294 -10.82 20.03 -0.93
CA LEU A 294 -9.64 20.83 -0.61
C LEU A 294 -8.84 21.25 -1.84
N HIS A 295 -8.69 20.36 -2.84
CA HIS A 295 -7.85 20.61 -4.00
C HIS A 295 -8.61 21.11 -5.24
N ASN A 296 -9.87 20.71 -5.42
CA ASN A 296 -10.65 21.06 -6.62
C ASN A 296 -12.17 21.22 -6.32
N GLN A 297 -12.54 22.37 -5.77
CA GLN A 297 -13.94 22.70 -5.44
C GLN A 297 -14.87 22.69 -6.67
N THR A 298 -14.35 23.03 -7.86
CA THR A 298 -15.14 23.00 -9.11
C THR A 298 -15.52 21.57 -9.47
N CYS A 299 -14.58 20.63 -9.37
CA CYS A 299 -14.86 19.20 -9.54
C CYS A 299 -15.92 18.72 -8.55
N PHE A 300 -15.81 19.07 -7.27
CA PHE A 300 -16.83 18.72 -6.26
C PHE A 300 -18.22 19.24 -6.63
N GLY A 301 -18.33 20.49 -7.11
CA GLY A 301 -19.59 21.05 -7.60
C GLY A 301 -20.18 20.28 -8.79
N ASN A 302 -19.35 19.86 -9.75
CA ASN A 302 -19.79 19.07 -10.89
C ASN A 302 -20.34 17.70 -10.46
N ILE A 303 -19.67 17.04 -9.50
CA ILE A 303 -20.07 15.74 -8.97
C ILE A 303 -21.42 15.84 -8.25
N LEU A 304 -21.61 16.87 -7.42
CA LEU A 304 -22.88 17.16 -6.76
C LEU A 304 -23.99 17.37 -7.80
N GLN A 305 -23.74 18.20 -8.83
CA GLN A 305 -24.72 18.47 -9.87
C GLN A 305 -25.10 17.20 -10.65
N LYS A 306 -24.13 16.34 -10.96
CA LYS A 306 -24.39 15.07 -11.64
C LYS A 306 -25.28 14.16 -10.79
N ARG A 307 -24.96 13.99 -9.51
CA ARG A 307 -25.76 13.18 -8.59
C ARG A 307 -27.16 13.75 -8.36
N ALA A 308 -27.27 15.08 -8.30
CA ALA A 308 -28.53 15.81 -8.20
C ALA A 308 -29.43 15.53 -9.42
N ASN A 309 -28.86 15.57 -10.62
CA ASN A 309 -29.57 15.25 -11.86
C ASN A 309 -30.07 13.79 -11.89
N GLU A 310 -29.23 12.83 -11.48
CA GLU A 310 -29.59 11.40 -11.39
C GLU A 310 -30.70 11.14 -10.37
N SER A 311 -30.71 11.88 -9.26
CA SER A 311 -31.69 11.73 -8.17
C SER A 311 -32.91 12.62 -8.32
N HIS A 312 -33.00 13.43 -9.39
CA HIS A 312 -34.00 14.49 -9.58
C HIS A 312 -34.14 15.45 -8.39
N LYS A 313 -33.02 15.77 -7.73
CA LYS A 313 -32.91 16.69 -6.59
C LYS A 313 -32.12 17.96 -6.98
N ASP A 314 -32.14 18.98 -6.13
CA ASP A 314 -31.21 20.11 -6.23
C ASP A 314 -29.84 19.74 -5.65
N ALA A 315 -28.77 20.33 -6.18
CA ALA A 315 -27.40 20.08 -5.72
C ALA A 315 -27.21 20.44 -4.24
N GLY A 316 -27.91 21.48 -3.76
CA GLY A 316 -27.94 21.84 -2.34
C GLY A 316 -28.58 20.76 -1.47
N THR A 317 -29.65 20.11 -1.95
CA THR A 317 -30.29 19.00 -1.20
C THR A 317 -29.34 17.82 -1.05
N VAL A 318 -28.64 17.43 -2.13
CA VAL A 318 -27.65 16.34 -2.09
C VAL A 318 -26.49 16.68 -1.15
N LEU A 319 -26.00 17.92 -1.17
CA LEU A 319 -24.98 18.39 -0.23
C LEU A 319 -25.47 18.34 1.22
N GLY A 320 -26.74 18.71 1.47
CA GLY A 320 -27.36 18.63 2.79
C GLY A 320 -27.40 17.21 3.33
N GLU A 321 -27.84 16.25 2.50
CA GLU A 321 -27.87 14.82 2.83
C GLU A 321 -26.48 14.28 3.16
N LEU A 322 -25.47 14.63 2.35
CA LEU A 322 -24.09 14.25 2.60
C LEU A 322 -23.58 14.81 3.93
N LEU A 323 -23.83 16.09 4.21
CA LEU A 323 -23.38 16.73 5.45
C LEU A 323 -24.08 16.14 6.68
N ASP A 324 -25.37 15.79 6.58
CA ASP A 324 -26.10 15.17 7.69
C ASP A 324 -25.49 13.81 8.05
N ILE A 325 -25.23 12.95 7.04
CA ILE A 325 -24.57 11.66 7.23
C ILE A 325 -23.15 11.85 7.78
N TRP A 326 -22.39 12.77 7.18
CA TRP A 326 -21.01 13.04 7.59
C TRP A 326 -20.95 13.49 9.05
N LEU A 327 -21.73 14.49 9.45
CA LEU A 327 -21.73 15.01 10.82
C LEU A 327 -22.24 13.98 11.84
N ASP A 328 -23.26 13.18 11.51
CA ASP A 328 -23.76 12.11 12.37
C ASP A 328 -22.71 11.01 12.61
N LYS A 329 -21.97 10.63 11.55
CA LYS A 329 -21.00 9.54 11.62
C LYS A 329 -19.61 9.98 12.06
N MET A 330 -19.28 11.27 12.00
CA MET A 330 -17.95 11.80 12.35
C MET A 330 -17.35 11.24 13.66
N PRO A 331 -18.09 11.09 14.77
CA PRO A 331 -17.54 10.59 16.03
C PRO A 331 -17.10 9.11 16.00
N VAL A 332 -17.66 8.30 15.10
CA VAL A 332 -17.38 6.86 15.00
C VAL A 332 -16.35 6.52 13.92
N LEU A 333 -15.88 7.50 13.15
CA LEU A 333 -14.90 7.29 12.10
C LEU A 333 -13.48 7.16 12.69
N ASN A 334 -12.76 6.13 12.26
CA ASN A 334 -11.36 5.90 12.57
C ASN A 334 -10.57 5.71 11.27
N PRO A 335 -9.28 6.05 11.21
CA PRO A 335 -8.44 6.59 12.29
C PRO A 335 -8.49 8.13 12.40
N VAL A 336 -7.90 8.70 13.47
CA VAL A 336 -7.95 10.14 13.81
C VAL A 336 -7.43 11.04 12.68
N GLN A 337 -6.43 10.59 11.93
CA GLN A 337 -5.82 11.31 10.83
C GLN A 337 -6.82 11.55 9.69
N ARG A 338 -7.74 10.61 9.44
CA ARG A 338 -8.84 10.82 8.47
C ARG A 338 -9.84 11.84 8.97
N ARG A 339 -10.12 11.86 10.28
CA ARG A 339 -11.00 12.87 10.89
C ARG A 339 -10.40 14.28 10.83
N LYS A 340 -9.08 14.43 10.90
CA LYS A 340 -8.39 15.72 10.63
C LYS A 340 -8.70 16.24 9.23
N LEU A 341 -8.42 15.43 8.21
CA LEU A 341 -8.68 15.76 6.81
C LEU A 341 -10.14 16.15 6.60
N MET A 342 -11.06 15.39 7.19
CA MET A 342 -12.48 15.66 7.11
C MET A 342 -12.86 16.98 7.78
N GLY A 343 -12.33 17.26 8.98
CA GLY A 343 -12.51 18.54 9.66
C GLY A 343 -12.02 19.72 8.82
N LEU A 344 -10.85 19.58 8.18
CA LEU A 344 -10.32 20.59 7.26
C LEU A 344 -11.25 20.82 6.07
N ALA A 345 -11.74 19.76 5.43
CA ALA A 345 -12.68 19.87 4.32
C ALA A 345 -14.00 20.56 4.76
N LEU A 346 -14.52 20.23 5.94
CA LEU A 346 -15.70 20.91 6.50
C LEU A 346 -15.44 22.41 6.74
N THR A 347 -14.25 22.79 7.26
CA THR A 347 -13.90 24.21 7.39
C THR A 347 -13.77 24.91 6.04
N CYS A 348 -13.28 24.21 5.01
CA CYS A 348 -13.23 24.72 3.65
C CYS A 348 -14.66 24.97 3.11
N LEU A 349 -15.59 24.04 3.35
CA LEU A 349 -17.00 24.24 2.98
C LEU A 349 -17.65 25.42 3.70
N LEU A 350 -17.29 25.73 4.95
CA LEU A 350 -17.80 26.94 5.63
C LEU A 350 -17.44 28.24 4.91
N THR A 351 -16.35 28.25 4.12
CA THR A 351 -15.99 29.41 3.29
C THR A 351 -16.84 29.53 2.02
N SER A 352 -17.63 28.51 1.69
CA SER A 352 -18.59 28.57 0.60
C SER A 352 -19.80 29.40 1.02
N ASN A 353 -20.27 30.29 0.15
CA ASN A 353 -21.49 31.09 0.38
C ASN A 353 -22.78 30.25 0.17
N SER A 354 -22.81 29.01 0.67
CA SER A 354 -23.94 28.08 0.50
C SER A 354 -24.85 28.09 1.72
N ASP A 355 -26.13 28.43 1.55
CA ASP A 355 -27.11 28.47 2.66
C ASP A 355 -27.22 27.10 3.36
N VAL A 356 -27.16 26.01 2.60
CA VAL A 356 -27.22 24.62 3.11
C VAL A 356 -26.09 24.32 4.12
N VAL A 357 -24.90 24.86 3.86
CA VAL A 357 -23.74 24.71 4.74
C VAL A 357 -23.92 25.57 6.00
N HIS A 358 -24.40 26.80 5.84
CA HIS A 358 -24.64 27.73 6.95
C HIS A 358 -25.73 27.23 7.92
N GLU A 359 -26.76 26.54 7.42
CA GLU A 359 -27.78 25.89 8.26
C GLU A 359 -27.18 24.83 9.21
N ARG A 360 -26.05 24.22 8.83
CA ARG A 360 -25.35 23.16 9.59
C ARG A 360 -24.11 23.65 10.33
N ILE A 361 -23.90 24.96 10.42
CA ILE A 361 -22.69 25.57 10.98
C ILE A 361 -22.37 25.10 12.40
N CYS A 362 -23.39 24.90 13.25
CA CYS A 362 -23.21 24.43 14.62
C CYS A 362 -22.66 22.99 14.67
N GLY A 363 -23.18 22.11 13.80
CA GLY A 363 -22.69 20.72 13.70
C GLY A 363 -21.26 20.68 13.19
N ILE A 364 -20.96 21.48 12.15
CA ILE A 364 -19.60 21.59 11.61
C ILE A 364 -18.62 22.07 12.70
N PHE A 365 -18.96 23.12 13.45
CA PHE A 365 -18.11 23.59 14.54
C PHE A 365 -17.91 22.54 15.63
N LEU A 366 -18.98 21.82 16.02
CA LEU A 366 -18.87 20.75 16.99
C LEU A 366 -17.87 19.69 16.52
N SER A 367 -18.03 19.18 15.29
CA SER A 367 -17.13 18.18 14.71
C SER A 367 -15.69 18.67 14.64
N VAL A 368 -15.45 19.91 14.22
CA VAL A 368 -14.08 20.48 14.15
C VAL A 368 -13.47 20.61 15.56
N VAL A 369 -14.26 21.02 16.56
CA VAL A 369 -13.80 21.13 17.95
C VAL A 369 -13.52 19.76 18.56
N GLU A 370 -14.34 18.75 18.27
CA GLU A 370 -14.11 17.37 18.69
C GLU A 370 -12.82 16.81 18.10
N VAL A 371 -12.61 17.00 16.78
CA VAL A 371 -11.35 16.63 16.12
C VAL A 371 -10.17 17.33 16.77
N LEU A 372 -10.24 18.63 17.01
CA LEU A 372 -9.20 19.38 17.73
C LEU A 372 -8.93 18.80 19.12
N ASN A 373 -9.99 18.50 19.88
CA ASN A 373 -9.91 17.92 21.21
C ASN A 373 -9.36 16.50 21.24
N ASP A 374 -9.46 15.74 20.15
CA ASP A 374 -8.86 14.41 20.04
C ASP A 374 -7.36 14.48 19.72
N ILE A 375 -6.90 15.59 19.14
CA ILE A 375 -5.49 15.82 18.78
C ILE A 375 -4.73 16.50 19.93
N LEU A 376 -5.38 17.45 20.60
CA LEU A 376 -4.86 18.23 21.73
C LEU A 376 -4.30 17.41 22.92
N PRO A 377 -4.83 16.24 23.33
CA PRO A 377 -4.38 15.52 24.53
C PRO A 377 -2.96 14.97 24.37
N LEU A 378 -2.51 14.76 23.13
CA LEU A 378 -1.20 14.21 22.81
C LEU A 378 -0.07 15.25 22.91
N THR A 379 -0.41 16.53 23.11
CA THR A 379 0.58 17.62 23.31
C THR A 379 1.01 17.82 24.76
N LYS A 380 0.49 17.04 25.72
CA LYS A 380 0.85 17.12 27.15
C LYS A 380 1.30 15.77 27.70
N SER A 381 2.51 15.35 27.33
CA SER A 381 3.30 14.44 28.17
C SER A 381 4.08 15.27 29.20
N GLU A 382 4.11 14.82 30.46
CA GLU A 382 4.83 15.44 31.59
C GLU A 382 6.37 15.54 31.38
N ASN A 383 6.89 15.01 30.27
CA ASN A 383 8.34 14.94 29.99
C ASN A 383 8.86 15.91 28.91
N GLY A 384 8.07 16.89 28.45
CA GLY A 384 8.57 17.98 27.62
C GLY A 384 9.01 17.61 26.20
N VAL A 385 8.67 16.41 25.72
CA VAL A 385 8.82 16.04 24.30
C VAL A 385 7.58 16.53 23.55
N LEU A 386 7.77 17.55 22.71
CA LEU A 386 6.77 17.97 21.73
C LEU A 386 6.67 16.85 20.69
N PHE A 387 5.55 16.14 20.62
CA PHE A 387 5.24 15.38 19.41
C PHE A 387 5.01 16.41 18.28
N PRO A 388 5.65 16.26 17.11
CA PRO A 388 5.36 17.13 15.98
C PRO A 388 3.90 16.93 15.57
N ASP A 389 3.26 18.03 15.17
CA ASP A 389 2.00 18.13 14.45
C ASP A 389 1.61 16.83 13.71
N PHE A 390 0.53 16.14 14.12
CA PHE A 390 0.04 14.94 13.41
C PHE A 390 -0.56 15.27 12.02
N LEU A 391 -0.29 16.45 11.44
CA LEU A 391 -0.34 16.65 9.99
C LEU A 391 0.82 15.94 9.28
N VAL A 392 1.88 15.61 10.00
CA VAL A 392 2.90 14.63 9.63
C VAL A 392 2.43 13.28 10.17
N MET A 393 2.18 12.31 9.28
CA MET A 393 1.91 10.93 9.71
C MET A 393 3.14 10.43 10.48
N ASN A 394 2.96 9.95 11.71
CA ASN A 394 4.08 9.42 12.46
C ASN A 394 4.46 8.05 11.85
N PRO A 395 5.76 7.77 11.61
CA PRO A 395 6.23 6.55 10.97
C PRO A 395 5.70 5.24 11.58
N ASP A 396 5.38 5.27 12.87
CA ASP A 396 4.98 4.09 13.66
C ASP A 396 3.48 3.72 13.50
N ASP A 397 2.67 4.56 12.86
CA ASP A 397 1.23 4.25 12.62
C ASP A 397 1.05 3.20 11.50
N PHE A 398 2.10 2.96 10.69
CA PHE A 398 2.14 1.87 9.71
C PHE A 398 2.70 0.56 10.30
N SER A 399 3.39 0.61 11.44
CA SER A 399 4.15 -0.51 12.00
C SER A 399 3.45 -1.26 13.14
N GLN A 400 2.11 -1.23 13.20
CA GLN A 400 1.37 -2.14 14.10
C GLN A 400 1.18 -3.56 13.51
N GLN A 401 2.02 -3.94 12.56
CA GLN A 401 2.21 -5.32 12.12
C GLN A 401 3.71 -5.62 12.15
N ASP A 402 4.11 -6.32 13.21
CA ASP A 402 5.35 -7.08 13.42
C ASP A 402 6.70 -6.35 13.24
N GLU A 403 7.75 -6.88 13.87
CA GLU A 403 9.12 -6.34 13.90
C GLU A 403 9.83 -6.48 12.54
N ASP A 404 9.18 -6.07 11.45
CA ASP A 404 9.69 -6.23 10.09
C ASP A 404 10.60 -5.07 9.66
N ILE A 405 11.60 -5.43 8.86
CA ILE A 405 12.54 -4.50 8.22
C ILE A 405 11.76 -3.58 7.28
N GLU A 406 11.79 -2.26 7.54
CA GLU A 406 11.12 -1.25 6.70
C GLU A 406 11.51 -1.39 5.21
N THR A 407 10.52 -1.63 4.34
CA THR A 407 10.74 -1.84 2.90
C THR A 407 10.92 -0.52 2.15
N GLU A 408 11.38 -0.56 0.88
CA GLU A 408 11.43 0.67 0.08
C GLU A 408 10.04 1.19 -0.24
N GLN A 409 9.02 0.33 -0.30
CA GLN A 409 7.64 0.77 -0.51
C GLN A 409 7.12 1.54 0.70
N ASP A 410 7.46 1.11 1.92
CA ASP A 410 7.09 1.83 3.14
C ASP A 410 7.76 3.21 3.20
N LYS A 411 9.06 3.29 2.86
CA LYS A 411 9.77 4.56 2.75
C LYS A 411 9.12 5.50 1.75
N ARG A 412 8.77 4.98 0.55
CA ARG A 412 8.11 5.79 -0.48
C ARG A 412 6.70 6.22 -0.06
N LYS A 413 5.94 5.37 0.62
CA LYS A 413 4.63 5.75 1.19
C LYS A 413 4.80 6.85 2.23
N ARG A 414 5.84 6.80 3.06
CA ARG A 414 6.18 7.85 4.02
C ARG A 414 6.54 9.17 3.33
N GLU A 415 7.47 9.14 2.38
CA GLU A 415 7.91 10.33 1.62
C GLU A 415 6.79 10.95 0.75
N GLY A 416 5.92 10.12 0.17
CA GLY A 416 4.76 10.56 -0.61
C GLY A 416 3.67 11.23 0.23
N VAL A 417 3.65 10.95 1.54
CA VAL A 417 2.75 11.59 2.52
C VAL A 417 3.38 12.85 3.13
N ASP A 418 4.72 12.92 3.21
CA ASP A 418 5.51 14.06 3.69
C ASP A 418 5.57 15.25 2.71
N LEU A 419 4.41 15.65 2.18
CA LEU A 419 4.22 16.89 1.41
C LEU A 419 3.57 18.05 2.23
N PRO A 420 3.95 18.34 3.50
CA PRO A 420 3.50 19.56 4.16
C PRO A 420 4.05 20.84 3.47
N GLY A 421 5.00 20.69 2.53
CA GLY A 421 5.55 21.82 1.75
C GLY A 421 4.59 22.47 0.74
N LYS A 422 3.63 21.73 0.16
CA LYS A 422 2.77 22.26 -0.92
C LYS A 422 1.39 22.73 -0.47
N VAL A 423 0.91 22.25 0.67
CA VAL A 423 -0.33 22.77 1.25
C VAL A 423 -0.11 24.22 1.72
N GLY A 424 1.07 24.53 2.25
CA GLY A 424 1.48 25.92 2.55
C GLY A 424 1.49 26.85 1.32
N GLU A 425 1.84 26.34 0.13
CA GLU A 425 1.88 27.13 -1.10
C GLU A 425 0.48 27.40 -1.70
N LEU A 426 -0.45 26.46 -1.60
CA LEU A 426 -1.86 26.65 -2.02
C LEU A 426 -2.54 27.77 -1.22
N PHE A 427 -2.26 27.88 0.08
CA PHE A 427 -2.87 28.87 0.97
C PHE A 427 -2.09 30.19 1.08
N GLY A 428 -0.82 30.24 0.67
CA GLY A 428 -0.05 31.48 0.49
C GLY A 428 -0.60 32.41 -0.60
N SER A 429 -1.50 31.91 -1.46
CA SER A 429 -2.12 32.67 -2.56
C SER A 429 -3.28 33.63 -2.16
N GLY A 430 -3.58 33.77 -0.86
CA GLY A 430 -4.44 34.86 -0.35
C GLY A 430 -5.93 34.76 -0.71
N LYS A 431 -6.46 33.56 -0.97
CA LYS A 431 -7.86 33.36 -1.40
C LYS A 431 -8.90 33.17 -0.28
N ILE A 432 -8.54 33.22 1.00
CA ILE A 432 -9.54 33.13 2.09
C ILE A 432 -10.08 34.53 2.38
N ARG A 433 -11.29 34.82 1.88
CA ARG A 433 -12.04 36.04 2.24
C ARG A 433 -12.73 35.82 3.59
N GLU A 434 -12.57 36.78 4.51
CA GLU A 434 -13.24 36.82 5.82
C GLU A 434 -14.76 36.59 5.67
N LEU A 435 -15.29 35.49 6.19
CA LEU A 435 -16.73 35.27 6.36
C LEU A 435 -17.13 35.60 7.81
N LYS A 436 -17.91 36.67 7.97
CA LYS A 436 -18.43 37.17 9.25
C LYS A 436 -19.92 36.86 9.34
N ILE A 437 -20.31 35.87 10.13
CA ILE A 437 -21.72 35.60 10.44
C ILE A 437 -21.84 35.35 11.96
N VAL A 438 -22.73 36.12 12.63
CA VAL A 438 -22.89 36.20 14.09
C VAL A 438 -24.38 36.27 14.44
N TRP A 439 -24.94 35.31 15.18
CA TRP A 439 -26.18 35.52 15.94
C TRP A 439 -26.33 34.56 17.12
N VAL A 440 -26.27 35.06 18.37
CA VAL A 440 -27.08 34.55 19.51
C VAL A 440 -27.38 35.69 20.49
N LYS A 441 -28.60 35.69 21.03
CA LYS A 441 -29.24 36.71 21.87
C LYS A 441 -28.95 36.50 23.36
N THR A 442 -28.40 37.50 24.05
CA THR A 442 -28.33 37.54 25.53
C THR A 442 -28.60 38.97 26.05
N GLY A 443 -29.85 39.25 26.44
CA GLY A 443 -30.21 40.51 27.09
C GLY A 443 -30.28 41.75 26.18
N LYS A 444 -30.21 42.95 26.78
CA LYS A 444 -30.51 44.25 26.11
C LYS A 444 -29.33 44.97 25.43
N ASN A 445 -28.09 44.50 25.56
CA ASN A 445 -26.92 45.17 24.95
C ASN A 445 -26.00 44.16 24.25
N TYR A 446 -25.55 44.52 23.05
CA TYR A 446 -24.62 43.74 22.23
C TYR A 446 -23.18 44.11 22.57
N GLU A 447 -22.35 43.13 22.98
CA GLU A 447 -20.90 43.30 23.10
C GLU A 447 -20.15 42.38 22.14
N VAL A 448 -19.10 42.94 21.52
CA VAL A 448 -18.34 42.36 20.41
C VAL A 448 -17.17 41.52 20.94
N LYS A 449 -17.15 40.21 20.68
CA LYS A 449 -15.92 39.40 20.82
C LYS A 449 -15.62 38.65 19.51
N LYS A 450 -14.41 38.89 18.98
CA LYS A 450 -13.88 38.34 17.72
C LYS A 450 -13.46 36.88 17.90
N LEU A 451 -13.99 35.96 17.11
CA LEU A 451 -13.36 34.66 16.84
C LEU A 451 -12.51 34.84 15.57
N ASN A 452 -11.18 34.73 15.67
CA ASN A 452 -10.31 34.84 14.51
C ASN A 452 -10.18 33.44 13.88
N PHE A 453 -10.88 33.18 12.77
CA PHE A 453 -10.74 31.93 12.02
C PHE A 453 -9.28 31.66 11.66
N GLU A 454 -8.52 32.71 11.38
CA GLU A 454 -7.08 32.64 11.15
C GLU A 454 -6.35 31.93 12.31
N LYS A 455 -6.82 32.03 13.57
CA LYS A 455 -6.20 31.33 14.70
C LYS A 455 -6.58 29.85 14.78
N ILE A 456 -7.82 29.48 14.47
CA ILE A 456 -8.22 28.07 14.39
C ILE A 456 -7.54 27.42 13.17
N PHE A 457 -7.44 28.16 12.08
CA PHE A 457 -6.77 27.76 10.85
C PHE A 457 -5.25 27.65 11.05
N THR A 458 -4.58 28.66 11.62
CA THR A 458 -3.16 28.62 12.02
C THR A 458 -2.91 27.48 13.02
N PHE A 459 -3.81 27.23 13.96
CA PHE A 459 -3.65 26.17 14.96
C PHE A 459 -3.86 24.75 14.38
N LEU A 460 -4.73 24.62 13.38
CA LEU A 460 -4.88 23.37 12.62
C LEU A 460 -3.73 23.10 11.64
N PHE A 461 -2.95 24.13 11.27
CA PHE A 461 -1.96 24.08 10.18
C PHE A 461 -0.49 24.31 10.60
N LEU A 462 -0.22 24.83 11.80
CA LEU A 462 1.13 25.25 12.24
C LEU A 462 1.48 24.77 13.66
N SER A 463 0.72 23.82 14.22
CA SER A 463 0.93 23.27 15.58
C SER A 463 0.74 21.76 15.53
#